data_AF-H6RR41-F1
#
_entry.id   AF-H6RR41-F1
#
_cell.length_a   1.000
_cell.length_b   1.000
_cell.length_c   1.000
_cell.angle_alpha   90.00
_cell.angle_beta   90.00
_cell.angle_gamma   90.00
#
_symmetry.space_group_name_H-M   'P 1'
#
loop_
_entity.id
_entity.type
_entity.pdbx_description
1 polymer ?
#
loop_
_entity_poly.entity_id
_entity_poly.type
_entity_poly.pdbx_seq_one_letter_code
_entity_poly.pdbx_strand_id
1 'polypeptide(L)'
;MTAPRPPSPPTDAAGHGGRWLVSAITSVDSTTVALRVGEQAWERTTGVVHGEVDPRERIAGLAALPTDAQGRYCYEAQFELITPRDAHRRDVVLVEVENRGRPVVLLSLEQFSLGSADSTPTGARYPDGLGLGFLAEHGLCYARVQCETGVAAGVPVTAQGVGQVVVRDFGRMLARSGPPADGAAPLPRFRSAILAGVSQSAWFVDTLVAEGFNVDPAPGAGSTT
;
A
#
# COMPACT_ATOMS: atom_id res chain seq x y z
N MET A 1 -27.95 41.83 -33.73
CA MET A 1 -26.49 41.62 -33.66
C MET A 1 -26.24 40.50 -32.68
N THR A 2 -25.83 39.34 -33.16
CA THR A 2 -25.70 38.10 -32.38
C THR A 2 -24.22 37.75 -32.27
N ALA A 3 -23.71 37.62 -31.05
CA ALA A 3 -22.28 37.35 -30.83
C ALA A 3 -21.86 35.98 -31.41
N PRO A 4 -20.64 35.85 -31.95
CA PRO A 4 -20.15 34.57 -32.47
C PRO A 4 -19.94 33.56 -31.34
N ARG A 5 -20.31 32.31 -31.61
CA ARG A 5 -20.17 31.17 -30.70
C ARG A 5 -18.67 30.88 -30.49
N PRO A 6 -18.21 30.63 -29.25
CA PRO A 6 -16.83 30.25 -29.00
C PRO A 6 -16.50 28.90 -29.68
N PRO A 7 -15.25 28.69 -30.12
CA PRO A 7 -14.84 27.43 -30.73
C PRO A 7 -15.02 26.28 -29.72
N SER A 8 -15.45 25.13 -30.24
CA SER A 8 -15.55 23.92 -29.43
C SER A 8 -14.15 23.50 -28.95
N PRO A 9 -14.03 22.96 -27.73
CA PRO A 9 -12.75 22.43 -27.26
C PRO A 9 -12.27 21.32 -28.21
N PRO A 10 -10.95 21.17 -28.39
CA PRO A 10 -10.40 20.13 -29.25
C PRO A 10 -10.91 18.77 -28.78
N THR A 11 -11.47 18.02 -29.73
CA THR A 11 -11.79 16.62 -29.56
C THR A 11 -10.47 15.86 -29.60
N ASP A 12 -9.91 15.54 -28.44
CA ASP A 12 -8.82 14.57 -28.33
C ASP A 12 -9.38 13.16 -28.59
N ALA A 13 -9.62 12.89 -29.86
CA ALA A 13 -9.73 11.55 -30.40
C ALA A 13 -8.52 11.31 -31.30
N ALA A 14 -7.38 10.99 -30.68
CA ALA A 14 -6.23 10.38 -31.35
C ALA A 14 -5.48 9.53 -30.33
N GLY A 15 -5.38 8.23 -30.62
CA GLY A 15 -5.07 7.19 -29.65
C GLY A 15 -3.72 7.33 -28.94
N HIS A 16 -3.74 6.99 -27.65
CA HIS A 16 -2.63 6.28 -27.01
C HIS A 16 -3.17 4.91 -26.64
N GLY A 17 -2.97 3.93 -27.50
CA GLY A 17 -2.91 2.52 -27.08
C GLY A 17 -1.67 2.30 -26.22
N GLY A 18 -1.53 3.09 -25.15
CA GLY A 18 -0.42 3.02 -24.22
C GLY A 18 -0.49 1.66 -23.55
N ARG A 19 0.52 0.82 -23.80
CA ARG A 19 0.69 -0.43 -23.06
C ARG A 19 0.64 -0.07 -21.57
N TRP A 20 -0.23 -0.71 -20.81
CA TRP A 20 -0.42 -0.51 -19.37
C TRP A 20 0.90 -0.63 -18.62
N LEU A 21 1.06 0.11 -17.51
CA LEU A 21 2.20 -0.08 -16.61
C LEU A 21 2.09 -1.46 -15.97
N VAL A 22 3.18 -2.22 -15.95
CA VAL A 22 3.20 -3.60 -15.41
C VAL A 22 3.89 -3.72 -14.06
N SER A 23 4.11 -2.61 -13.36
CA SER A 23 4.58 -2.64 -11.98
C SER A 23 3.63 -3.45 -11.11
N ALA A 24 4.17 -4.36 -10.31
CA ALA A 24 3.38 -5.26 -9.48
C ALA A 24 4.21 -5.86 -8.35
N ILE A 25 3.53 -6.29 -7.29
CA ILE A 25 4.05 -7.28 -6.35
C ILE A 25 3.97 -8.64 -7.05
N THR A 26 5.11 -9.32 -7.17
CA THR A 26 5.26 -10.59 -7.87
C THR A 26 5.21 -11.78 -6.92
N SER A 27 5.70 -11.64 -5.69
CA SER A 27 5.61 -12.69 -4.67
C SER A 27 5.56 -12.12 -3.25
N VAL A 28 5.18 -12.97 -2.30
CA VAL A 28 5.09 -12.62 -0.88
C VAL A 28 5.62 -13.76 -0.01
N ASP A 29 6.58 -13.46 0.83
CA ASP A 29 6.99 -14.31 1.94
C ASP A 29 6.29 -13.83 3.21
N SER A 30 5.62 -14.73 3.93
CA SER A 30 4.87 -14.32 5.12
C SER A 30 4.79 -15.37 6.21
N THR A 31 4.55 -14.92 7.43
CA THR A 31 4.28 -15.75 8.60
C THR A 31 3.10 -15.15 9.36
N THR A 32 2.15 -15.99 9.76
CA THR A 32 0.98 -15.60 10.54
C THR A 32 1.07 -16.17 11.95
N VAL A 33 0.84 -15.32 12.95
CA VAL A 33 0.79 -15.69 14.37
C VAL A 33 -0.53 -15.27 14.99
N ALA A 34 -0.90 -15.95 16.08
CA ALA A 34 -2.04 -15.55 16.90
C ALA A 34 -1.80 -14.16 17.50
N LEU A 35 -2.83 -13.32 17.51
CA LEU A 35 -2.86 -12.05 18.22
C LEU A 35 -4.20 -11.92 18.96
N ARG A 36 -4.21 -11.13 20.04
CA ARG A 36 -5.44 -10.66 20.66
C ARG A 36 -5.59 -9.17 20.40
N VAL A 37 -6.81 -8.75 20.06
CA VAL A 37 -7.20 -7.33 19.98
C VAL A 37 -8.39 -7.17 20.92
N GLY A 38 -8.18 -6.47 22.03
CA GLY A 38 -9.01 -6.62 23.23
C GLY A 38 -9.10 -8.08 23.67
N GLU A 39 -10.33 -8.58 23.81
CA GLU A 39 -10.63 -9.99 24.14
C GLU A 39 -10.84 -10.88 22.91
N GLN A 40 -10.75 -10.32 21.69
CA GLN A 40 -11.10 -11.04 20.48
C GLN A 40 -9.90 -11.76 19.86
N ALA A 41 -10.16 -12.90 19.23
CA ALA A 41 -9.14 -13.69 18.54
C ALA A 41 -8.82 -13.11 17.15
N TRP A 42 -7.58 -12.67 17.00
CA TRP A 42 -7.04 -12.04 15.79
C TRP A 42 -5.78 -12.78 15.33
N GLU A 43 -5.28 -12.37 14.18
CA GLU A 43 -4.06 -12.85 13.57
C GLU A 43 -3.21 -11.66 13.13
N ARG A 44 -1.91 -11.78 13.34
CA ARG A 44 -0.89 -10.87 12.82
C ARG A 44 -0.10 -11.61 11.75
N THR A 45 -0.12 -11.12 10.53
CA THR A 45 0.70 -11.63 9.43
C THR A 45 1.77 -10.61 9.11
N THR A 46 3.03 -11.01 9.12
CA THR A 46 4.16 -10.16 8.76
C THR A 46 5.01 -10.84 7.71
N GLY A 47 5.79 -10.08 6.96
CA GLY A 47 6.58 -10.65 5.87
C GLY A 47 7.24 -9.64 4.97
N VAL A 48 7.65 -10.09 3.80
CA VAL A 48 8.28 -9.30 2.74
C VAL A 48 7.47 -9.47 1.46
N VAL A 49 7.11 -8.35 0.83
CA VAL A 49 6.62 -8.34 -0.55
C VAL A 49 7.79 -8.11 -1.49
N HIS A 50 7.80 -8.86 -2.60
CA HIS A 50 8.74 -8.70 -3.69
C HIS A 50 7.99 -8.10 -4.86
N GLY A 51 8.57 -7.09 -5.51
CA GLY A 51 7.91 -6.47 -6.65
C GLY A 51 8.86 -5.89 -7.65
N GLU A 52 8.27 -5.43 -8.75
CA GLU A 52 8.96 -4.88 -9.90
C GLU A 52 8.33 -3.53 -10.26
N VAL A 53 9.17 -2.57 -10.63
CA VAL A 53 8.77 -1.25 -11.12
C VAL A 53 9.01 -1.18 -12.62
N ASP A 54 7.95 -0.89 -13.37
CA ASP A 54 8.01 -0.67 -14.81
C ASP A 54 8.90 0.55 -15.14
N PRO A 55 9.85 0.45 -16.09
CA PRO A 55 10.74 1.56 -16.44
C PRO A 55 10.01 2.80 -16.98
N ARG A 56 8.72 2.69 -17.31
CA ARG A 56 7.88 3.79 -17.80
C ARG A 56 7.17 4.54 -16.69
N GLU A 57 7.28 4.09 -15.44
CA GLU A 57 6.83 4.85 -14.27
C GLU A 57 7.52 6.22 -14.26
N ARG A 58 6.75 7.28 -14.00
CA ARG A 58 7.25 8.67 -13.99
C ARG A 58 7.95 8.97 -12.65
N ILE A 59 9.02 8.25 -12.37
CA ILE A 59 9.79 8.35 -11.12
C ILE A 59 11.14 8.99 -11.43
N ALA A 60 11.42 10.12 -10.81
CA ALA A 60 12.74 10.75 -10.87
C ALA A 60 13.82 9.76 -10.42
N GLY A 61 14.90 9.64 -11.19
CA GLY A 61 16.05 8.78 -10.89
C GLY A 61 15.85 7.27 -11.14
N LEU A 62 14.65 6.82 -11.53
CA LEU A 62 14.38 5.40 -11.81
C LEU A 62 15.29 4.83 -12.90
N ALA A 63 15.48 5.56 -14.00
CA ALA A 63 16.29 5.12 -15.14
C ALA A 63 17.78 4.89 -14.82
N ALA A 64 18.26 5.38 -13.66
CA ALA A 64 19.62 5.19 -13.21
C ALA A 64 19.79 4.00 -12.24
N LEU A 65 18.70 3.33 -11.85
CA LEU A 65 18.75 2.19 -10.94
C LEU A 65 19.21 0.90 -11.67
N PRO A 66 19.79 -0.07 -10.95
CA PRO A 66 20.01 -1.41 -11.48
C PRO A 66 18.69 -2.06 -11.90
N THR A 67 18.67 -2.77 -13.03
CA THR A 67 17.44 -3.38 -13.56
C THR A 67 17.64 -4.86 -13.90
N ASP A 68 16.54 -5.60 -13.95
CA ASP A 68 16.49 -6.97 -14.45
C ASP A 68 16.71 -7.04 -15.97
N ALA A 69 16.64 -8.24 -16.55
CA ALA A 69 16.79 -8.46 -17.99
C ALA A 69 15.67 -7.80 -18.83
N GLN A 70 14.57 -7.40 -18.19
CA GLN A 70 13.42 -6.72 -18.79
C GLN A 70 13.47 -5.20 -18.58
N GLY A 71 14.51 -4.68 -17.92
CA GLY A 71 14.67 -3.25 -17.64
C GLY A 71 13.83 -2.75 -16.46
N ARG A 72 13.30 -3.64 -15.61
CA ARG A 72 12.50 -3.29 -14.43
C ARG A 72 13.39 -3.20 -13.20
N TYR A 73 13.05 -2.28 -12.29
CA TYR A 73 13.71 -2.22 -10.98
C TYR A 73 13.00 -3.17 -10.02
N CYS A 74 13.73 -4.13 -9.44
CA CYS A 74 13.19 -5.06 -8.43
C CYS A 74 13.34 -4.46 -7.03
N TYR A 75 12.29 -4.59 -6.20
CA TYR A 75 12.28 -4.11 -4.82
C TYR A 75 11.78 -5.18 -3.85
N GLU A 76 12.17 -5.01 -2.59
CA GLU A 76 11.63 -5.72 -1.44
C GLU A 76 11.11 -4.71 -0.41
N ALA A 77 9.96 -4.99 0.21
CA ALA A 77 9.41 -4.17 1.28
C ALA A 77 8.77 -5.05 2.36
N GLN A 78 9.06 -4.79 3.63
CA GLN A 78 8.36 -5.49 4.70
C GLN A 78 6.92 -5.00 4.82
N PHE A 79 6.03 -5.88 5.25
CA PHE A 79 4.63 -5.55 5.48
C PHE A 79 4.09 -6.21 6.75
N GLU A 80 2.94 -5.71 7.18
CA GLU A 80 2.16 -6.28 8.27
C GLU A 80 0.66 -6.18 7.97
N LEU A 81 -0.08 -7.20 8.40
CA LEU A 81 -1.52 -7.25 8.44
C LEU A 81 -1.98 -7.68 9.84
N ILE A 82 -2.99 -7.01 10.37
CA ILE A 82 -3.70 -7.40 11.59
C ILE A 82 -5.18 -7.57 11.22
N THR A 83 -5.69 -8.80 11.37
CA THR A 83 -7.06 -9.15 10.94
C THR A 83 -7.77 -10.06 11.95
N PRO A 84 -9.10 -10.03 12.05
CA PRO A 84 -9.86 -11.02 12.81
C PRO A 84 -9.58 -12.44 12.28
N ARG A 85 -9.56 -13.46 13.14
CA ARG A 85 -9.48 -14.86 12.66
C ARG A 85 -10.66 -15.28 11.81
N ASP A 86 -11.83 -14.75 12.12
CA ASP A 86 -13.04 -14.96 11.35
C ASP A 86 -12.98 -14.18 10.02
N ALA A 87 -12.90 -14.91 8.91
CA ALA A 87 -12.84 -14.33 7.57
C ALA A 87 -14.09 -13.53 7.19
N HIS A 88 -15.26 -13.82 7.78
CA HIS A 88 -16.50 -13.09 7.52
C HIS A 88 -16.46 -11.65 8.05
N ARG A 89 -15.48 -11.33 8.91
CA ARG A 89 -15.28 -9.99 9.48
C ARG A 89 -14.20 -9.18 8.75
N ARG A 90 -13.68 -9.67 7.61
CA ARG A 90 -12.59 -9.05 6.84
C ARG A 90 -13.11 -8.29 5.62
N ASP A 91 -13.84 -7.21 5.86
CA ASP A 91 -14.43 -6.42 4.77
C ASP A 91 -13.65 -5.15 4.41
N VAL A 92 -13.13 -4.44 5.42
CA VAL A 92 -12.45 -3.15 5.28
C VAL A 92 -11.07 -3.23 5.89
N VAL A 93 -10.05 -2.75 5.17
CA VAL A 93 -8.68 -2.61 5.67
C VAL A 93 -8.24 -1.15 5.66
N LEU A 94 -7.64 -0.70 6.75
CA LEU A 94 -6.87 0.54 6.79
C LEU A 94 -5.42 0.21 6.41
N VAL A 95 -4.96 0.76 5.29
CA VAL A 95 -3.56 0.72 4.85
C VAL A 95 -2.87 1.98 5.34
N GLU A 96 -1.99 1.82 6.32
CA GLU A 96 -1.19 2.91 6.85
C GLU A 96 0.07 3.13 6.01
N VAL A 97 0.32 4.39 5.67
CA VAL A 97 1.62 4.88 5.24
C VAL A 97 2.42 5.26 6.48
N GLU A 98 3.50 4.53 6.72
CA GLU A 98 4.37 4.73 7.88
C GLU A 98 4.97 6.15 7.90
N ASN A 99 5.15 6.70 9.10
CA ASN A 99 5.85 7.98 9.30
C ASN A 99 7.22 7.70 9.90
N ARG A 100 8.29 7.88 9.12
CA ARG A 100 9.67 7.54 9.51
C ARG A 100 9.79 6.10 10.00
N GLY A 101 9.11 5.19 9.30
CA GLY A 101 9.05 3.77 9.63
C GLY A 101 8.19 3.40 10.84
N ARG A 102 7.41 4.35 11.38
CA ARG A 102 6.54 4.11 12.54
C ARG A 102 5.06 4.03 12.15
N PRO A 103 4.30 3.10 12.73
CA PRO A 103 2.86 2.94 12.49
C PRO A 103 2.04 3.91 13.36
N VAL A 104 2.25 5.21 13.20
CA VAL A 104 1.63 6.28 14.02
C VAL A 104 0.09 6.21 14.03
N VAL A 105 -0.56 5.84 12.93
CA VAL A 105 -2.03 5.69 12.88
C VAL A 105 -2.47 4.54 13.77
N LEU A 106 -1.87 3.35 13.64
CA LEU A 106 -2.18 2.21 14.54
C LEU A 106 -2.02 2.60 16.01
N LEU A 107 -0.89 3.20 16.36
CA LEU A 107 -0.60 3.59 17.74
C LEU A 107 -1.61 4.59 18.29
N SER A 108 -2.11 5.48 17.44
CA SER A 108 -3.12 6.48 17.80
C SER A 108 -4.52 5.86 17.96
N LEU A 109 -4.95 5.00 17.03
CA LEU A 109 -6.25 4.34 17.08
C LEU A 109 -6.37 3.43 18.30
N GLU A 110 -5.33 2.66 18.58
CA GLU A 110 -5.31 1.71 19.68
C GLU A 110 -4.79 2.32 21.00
N GLN A 111 -4.38 3.60 20.98
CA GLN A 111 -3.88 4.37 22.12
C GLN A 111 -2.81 3.65 22.94
N PHE A 112 -1.77 3.14 22.27
CA PHE A 112 -0.63 2.53 22.94
C PHE A 112 0.71 3.03 22.38
N SER A 113 1.78 2.80 23.14
CA SER A 113 3.16 3.01 22.70
C SER A 113 3.83 1.69 22.36
N LEU A 114 4.64 1.65 21.30
CA LEU A 114 5.44 0.47 20.97
C LEU A 114 6.29 0.04 22.17
N GLY A 115 6.26 -1.26 22.48
CA GLY A 115 7.13 -1.85 23.49
C GLY A 115 8.57 -2.07 23.01
N SER A 116 8.85 -1.79 21.73
CA SER A 116 10.15 -1.97 21.08
C SER A 116 10.67 -0.68 20.47
N ALA A 117 12.00 -0.53 20.46
CA ALA A 117 12.68 0.50 19.67
C ALA A 117 12.58 0.19 18.17
N ASP A 118 12.65 -1.10 17.81
CA ASP A 118 12.37 -1.59 16.47
C ASP A 118 10.87 -1.39 16.15
N SER A 119 10.61 -0.64 15.08
CA SER A 119 9.25 -0.35 14.61
C SER A 119 8.93 -0.99 13.26
N THR A 120 9.85 -1.79 12.72
CA THR A 120 9.64 -2.51 11.45
C THR A 120 8.43 -3.46 11.55
N PRO A 121 7.77 -3.77 10.41
CA PRO A 121 6.65 -4.71 10.40
C PRO A 121 6.96 -6.05 11.06
N THR A 122 8.15 -6.63 10.85
CA THR A 122 8.53 -7.91 11.48
C THR A 122 9.04 -7.76 12.92
N GLY A 123 9.69 -6.64 13.25
CA GLY A 123 10.36 -6.44 14.53
C GLY A 123 9.51 -5.78 15.62
N ALA A 124 8.46 -5.05 15.24
CA ALA A 124 7.61 -4.34 16.19
C ALA A 124 6.95 -5.30 17.19
N ARG A 125 7.01 -4.93 18.48
CA ARG A 125 6.34 -5.64 19.57
C ARG A 125 5.20 -4.81 20.14
N TYR A 126 4.03 -5.43 20.16
CA TYR A 126 2.81 -4.83 20.69
C TYR A 126 2.50 -5.35 22.08
N PRO A 127 1.84 -4.54 22.94
CA PRO A 127 1.30 -5.04 24.20
C PRO A 127 0.25 -6.14 23.93
N ASP A 128 0.06 -7.02 24.91
CA ASP A 128 -1.02 -8.01 24.85
C ASP A 128 -2.37 -7.30 24.73
N GLY A 129 -3.27 -7.83 23.89
CA GLY A 129 -4.55 -7.21 23.57
C GLY A 129 -4.51 -5.99 22.63
N LEU A 130 -3.33 -5.53 22.18
CA LEU A 130 -3.18 -4.43 21.21
C LEU A 130 -3.90 -3.12 21.61
N GLY A 131 -3.74 -2.68 22.86
CA GLY A 131 -4.29 -1.39 23.30
C GLY A 131 -5.79 -1.42 23.62
N LEU A 132 -6.54 -0.42 23.15
CA LEU A 132 -7.96 -0.25 23.47
C LEU A 132 -8.90 -1.24 22.77
N GLY A 133 -8.44 -1.91 21.73
CA GLY A 133 -9.26 -2.81 20.92
C GLY A 133 -10.13 -2.10 19.90
N PHE A 134 -9.74 -0.90 19.44
CA PHE A 134 -10.48 -0.10 18.46
C PHE A 134 -10.72 -0.89 17.17
N LEU A 135 -9.70 -1.58 16.65
CA LEU A 135 -9.83 -2.42 15.45
C LEU A 135 -10.87 -3.53 15.67
N ALA A 136 -10.92 -4.11 16.87
CA ALA A 136 -11.87 -5.14 17.25
C ALA A 136 -13.31 -4.65 17.42
N GLU A 137 -13.49 -3.49 18.02
CA GLU A 137 -14.79 -2.85 18.21
C GLU A 137 -15.43 -2.47 16.87
N HIS A 138 -14.62 -1.95 15.93
CA HIS A 138 -15.12 -1.45 14.64
C HIS A 138 -15.01 -2.46 13.49
N GLY A 139 -14.46 -3.66 13.73
CA GLY A 139 -14.24 -4.66 12.68
C GLY A 139 -13.31 -4.15 11.56
N LEU A 140 -12.38 -3.27 11.91
CA LEU A 140 -11.45 -2.65 10.98
C LEU A 140 -10.17 -3.48 10.90
N CYS A 141 -9.86 -4.04 9.74
CA CYS A 141 -8.56 -4.67 9.54
C CYS A 141 -7.48 -3.59 9.37
N TYR A 142 -6.24 -3.93 9.71
CA TYR A 142 -5.11 -3.03 9.60
C TYR A 142 -4.02 -3.62 8.70
N ALA A 143 -3.35 -2.77 7.95
CA ALA A 143 -2.24 -3.10 7.09
C ALA A 143 -1.21 -1.98 7.07
N ARG A 144 0.05 -2.32 6.84
CA ARG A 144 1.11 -1.36 6.48
C ARG A 144 2.17 -2.03 5.63
N VAL A 145 2.88 -1.23 4.86
CA VAL A 145 4.05 -1.66 4.06
C VAL A 145 5.11 -0.57 4.12
N GLN A 146 6.38 -0.97 4.22
CA GLN A 146 7.49 -0.01 4.24
C GLN A 146 7.64 0.66 2.88
N CYS A 147 7.63 1.98 2.85
CA CYS A 147 7.67 2.75 1.60
C CYS A 147 8.60 3.97 1.63
N GLU A 148 9.28 4.23 2.74
CA GLU A 148 10.10 5.43 2.92
C GLU A 148 11.58 5.16 2.65
N THR A 149 12.25 6.08 1.94
CA THR A 149 13.71 6.02 1.75
C THR A 149 14.45 6.01 3.08
N GLY A 150 15.50 5.20 3.19
CA GLY A 150 16.29 5.05 4.42
C GLY A 150 15.60 4.23 5.52
N VAL A 151 14.36 3.79 5.28
CA VAL A 151 13.62 2.84 6.13
C VAL A 151 13.37 1.54 5.37
N ALA A 152 12.76 1.65 4.19
CA ALA A 152 12.49 0.54 3.29
C ALA A 152 13.74 0.25 2.45
N ALA A 153 14.25 -0.98 2.51
CA ALA A 153 15.42 -1.40 1.74
C ALA A 153 15.22 -1.25 0.23
N GLY A 154 13.99 -1.52 -0.25
CA GLY A 154 13.63 -1.41 -1.67
C GLY A 154 13.28 0.00 -2.16
N VAL A 155 13.48 1.07 -1.38
CA VAL A 155 13.17 2.44 -1.80
C VAL A 155 14.45 3.31 -1.81
N PRO A 156 15.08 3.49 -2.99
CA PRO A 156 16.30 4.26 -3.11
C PRO A 156 16.11 5.76 -2.87
N VAL A 157 17.10 6.40 -2.25
CA VAL A 157 17.10 7.86 -2.04
C VAL A 157 17.04 8.66 -3.34
N THR A 158 17.60 8.11 -4.42
CA THR A 158 17.60 8.70 -5.76
C THR A 158 16.28 8.51 -6.51
N ALA A 159 15.38 7.64 -6.02
CA ALA A 159 14.13 7.27 -6.68
C ALA A 159 13.00 7.05 -5.66
N GLN A 160 12.72 8.06 -4.85
CA GLN A 160 11.76 7.97 -3.75
C GLN A 160 10.31 7.65 -4.20
N GLY A 161 9.97 7.96 -5.46
CA GLY A 161 8.68 7.59 -6.06
C GLY A 161 8.43 6.08 -6.13
N VAL A 162 9.47 5.23 -5.97
CA VAL A 162 9.29 3.79 -5.79
C VAL A 162 8.39 3.50 -4.58
N GLY A 163 8.48 4.29 -3.51
CA GLY A 163 7.59 4.14 -2.35
C GLY A 163 6.11 4.23 -2.70
N GLN A 164 5.73 5.10 -3.66
CA GLN A 164 4.35 5.23 -4.13
C GLN A 164 3.89 3.99 -4.89
N VAL A 165 4.77 3.41 -5.70
CA VAL A 165 4.53 2.13 -6.39
C VAL A 165 4.29 1.01 -5.37
N VAL A 166 5.15 0.91 -4.34
CA VAL A 166 5.01 -0.10 -3.27
C VAL A 166 3.64 0.01 -2.60
N VAL A 167 3.22 1.20 -2.15
CA VAL A 167 1.94 1.39 -1.45
C VAL A 167 0.76 1.10 -2.35
N ARG A 168 0.80 1.57 -3.60
CA ARG A 168 -0.24 1.32 -4.61
C ARG A 168 -0.41 -0.17 -4.87
N ASP A 169 0.68 -0.87 -5.17
CA ASP A 169 0.63 -2.27 -5.59
C ASP A 169 0.33 -3.19 -4.39
N PHE A 170 0.76 -2.82 -3.18
CA PHE A 170 0.32 -3.46 -1.94
C PHE A 170 -1.18 -3.28 -1.71
N GLY A 171 -1.70 -2.06 -1.84
CA GLY A 171 -3.14 -1.81 -1.74
C GLY A 171 -3.96 -2.61 -2.76
N ARG A 172 -3.49 -2.73 -4.00
CA ARG A 172 -4.11 -3.57 -5.03
C ARG A 172 -4.08 -5.05 -4.67
N MET A 173 -2.95 -5.55 -4.21
CA MET A 173 -2.83 -6.94 -3.76
C MET A 173 -3.77 -7.24 -2.59
N LEU A 174 -4.13 -6.25 -1.76
CA LEU A 174 -5.12 -6.45 -0.70
C LEU A 174 -6.58 -6.31 -1.20
N ALA A 175 -6.81 -5.65 -2.33
CA ALA A 175 -8.13 -5.52 -2.91
C ALA A 175 -8.66 -6.85 -3.49
N ARG A 176 -9.95 -7.11 -3.31
CA ARG A 176 -10.64 -8.30 -3.84
C ARG A 176 -10.56 -8.46 -5.35
N SER A 177 -10.46 -7.36 -6.09
CA SER A 177 -10.31 -7.33 -7.54
C SER A 177 -8.85 -7.34 -8.01
N GLY A 178 -7.88 -7.28 -7.10
CA GLY A 178 -6.47 -7.18 -7.47
C GLY A 178 -5.86 -8.49 -7.94
N PRO A 179 -4.73 -8.44 -8.66
CA PRO A 179 -4.04 -9.63 -9.13
C PRO A 179 -3.57 -10.51 -7.96
N PRO A 180 -3.55 -11.85 -8.12
CA PRO A 180 -2.83 -12.73 -7.20
C PRO A 180 -1.33 -12.47 -7.31
N ALA A 181 -0.62 -12.51 -6.17
CA ALA A 181 0.83 -12.63 -6.16
C ALA A 181 1.18 -14.13 -6.24
N ASP A 182 2.22 -14.48 -6.98
CA ASP A 182 2.63 -15.87 -7.14
C ASP A 182 3.30 -16.39 -5.86
N GLY A 183 3.16 -17.70 -5.60
CA GLY A 183 3.94 -18.41 -4.57
C GLY A 183 3.56 -18.19 -3.09
N ALA A 184 2.54 -17.39 -2.78
CA ALA A 184 2.18 -17.08 -1.39
C ALA A 184 1.08 -17.98 -0.79
N ALA A 185 1.10 -18.16 0.54
CA ALA A 185 -0.15 -18.41 1.27
C ALA A 185 -1.07 -17.20 1.05
N PRO A 186 -2.33 -17.39 0.64
CA PRO A 186 -3.16 -16.27 0.21
C PRO A 186 -3.39 -15.29 1.35
N LEU A 187 -2.85 -14.07 1.21
CA LEU A 187 -3.18 -12.96 2.10
C LEU A 187 -4.68 -12.65 2.00
N PRO A 188 -5.32 -12.19 3.10
CA PRO A 188 -6.73 -11.82 3.07
C PRO A 188 -6.99 -10.72 2.04
N ARG A 189 -8.16 -10.80 1.40
CA ARG A 189 -8.64 -9.84 0.41
C ARG A 189 -9.84 -9.07 0.93
N PHE A 190 -9.82 -7.76 0.74
CA PHE A 190 -10.80 -6.84 1.31
C PHE A 190 -11.70 -6.24 0.23
N ARG A 191 -12.95 -5.94 0.59
CA ARG A 191 -13.89 -5.25 -0.28
C ARG A 191 -13.49 -3.78 -0.46
N SER A 192 -13.00 -3.17 0.61
CA SER A 192 -12.65 -1.75 0.64
C SER A 192 -11.34 -1.53 1.37
N ALA A 193 -10.57 -0.54 0.91
CA ALA A 193 -9.33 -0.11 1.54
C ALA A 193 -9.38 1.39 1.84
N ILE A 194 -8.89 1.78 3.01
CA ILE A 194 -8.72 3.17 3.43
C ILE A 194 -7.22 3.43 3.50
N LEU A 195 -6.71 4.41 2.76
CA LEU A 195 -5.33 4.84 2.88
C LEU A 195 -5.21 5.95 3.93
N ALA A 196 -4.30 5.81 4.89
CA ALA A 196 -4.12 6.79 5.97
C ALA A 196 -2.64 7.12 6.20
N GLY A 197 -2.38 8.40 6.50
CA GLY A 197 -1.06 8.90 6.88
C GLY A 197 -1.19 10.12 7.80
N VAL A 198 -0.15 10.38 8.59
CA VAL A 198 -0.10 11.48 9.56
C VAL A 198 1.19 12.27 9.37
N SER A 199 1.12 13.60 9.37
CA SER A 199 2.27 14.49 9.22
C SER A 199 3.03 14.24 7.91
N GLN A 200 4.28 13.78 7.93
CA GLN A 200 5.04 13.45 6.72
C GLN A 200 4.31 12.43 5.84
N SER A 201 3.70 11.39 6.44
CA SER A 201 2.98 10.40 5.65
C SER A 201 1.63 10.90 5.13
N ALA A 202 1.09 12.01 5.67
CA ALA A 202 -0.05 12.69 5.06
C ALA A 202 0.35 13.35 3.73
N TRP A 203 1.50 14.03 3.68
CA TRP A 203 2.05 14.56 2.42
C TRP A 203 2.32 13.46 1.39
N PHE A 204 2.77 12.28 1.84
CA PHE A 204 2.91 11.12 0.96
C PHE A 204 1.56 10.72 0.35
N VAL A 205 0.50 10.61 1.16
CA VAL A 205 -0.85 10.27 0.70
C VAL A 205 -1.37 11.31 -0.29
N ASP A 206 -1.21 12.60 0.02
CA ASP A 206 -1.60 13.68 -0.89
C ASP A 206 -0.86 13.57 -2.23
N THR A 207 0.44 13.30 -2.21
CA THR A 207 1.26 13.15 -3.43
C THR A 207 0.83 11.91 -4.22
N LEU A 208 0.55 10.80 -3.54
CA LEU A 208 0.09 9.55 -4.17
C LEU A 208 -1.21 9.79 -4.97
N VAL A 209 -2.13 10.57 -4.41
CA VAL A 209 -3.38 10.95 -5.08
C VAL A 209 -3.13 11.99 -6.19
N ALA A 210 -2.37 13.04 -5.90
CA ALA A 210 -2.14 14.14 -6.83
C ALA A 210 -1.39 13.69 -8.10
N GLU A 211 -0.46 12.75 -7.98
CA GLU A 211 0.32 12.21 -9.10
C GLU A 211 -0.37 11.03 -9.80
N GLY A 212 -1.55 10.62 -9.33
CA GLY A 212 -2.38 9.59 -9.95
C GLY A 212 -1.93 8.15 -9.66
N PHE A 213 -1.07 7.92 -8.68
CA PHE A 213 -0.68 6.57 -8.27
C PHE A 213 -1.85 5.78 -7.65
N ASN A 214 -2.94 6.43 -7.24
CA ASN A 214 -4.17 5.76 -6.79
C ASN A 214 -5.02 5.17 -7.92
N VAL A 215 -4.77 5.54 -9.19
CA VAL A 215 -5.55 5.06 -10.34
C VAL A 215 -5.00 3.73 -10.84
N ASP A 216 -5.89 2.76 -11.10
CA ASP A 216 -5.52 1.49 -11.74
C ASP A 216 -4.91 1.75 -13.13
N PRO A 217 -3.64 1.34 -13.40
CA PRO A 217 -3.03 1.45 -14.71
C PRO A 217 -3.60 0.44 -15.68
N ALA A 218 -4.53 -0.45 -15.30
CA ALA A 218 -5.33 -1.25 -16.22
C ALA A 218 -6.75 -0.63 -16.38
N PRO A 219 -7.36 -0.65 -17.58
CA PRO A 219 -8.69 -0.09 -17.78
C PRO A 219 -9.71 -1.10 -17.23
N GLY A 220 -10.49 -0.70 -16.23
CA GLY A 220 -11.67 -1.48 -15.82
C GLY A 220 -12.05 -1.43 -14.35
N ALA A 221 -11.19 -0.92 -13.46
CA ALA A 221 -11.52 -0.77 -12.05
C ALA A 221 -11.09 0.62 -11.54
N GLY A 222 -11.66 1.66 -12.14
CA GLY A 222 -11.79 2.91 -11.41
C GLY A 222 -12.68 2.63 -10.20
N SER A 223 -12.07 2.50 -9.01
CA SER A 223 -12.82 2.55 -7.76
C SER A 223 -13.41 3.95 -7.67
N THR A 224 -14.66 4.11 -8.11
CA THR A 224 -15.49 5.22 -7.68
C THR A 224 -15.55 5.14 -6.15
N THR A 225 -15.02 6.18 -5.52
CA THR A 225 -15.17 6.52 -4.11
C THR A 225 -16.59 6.35 -3.61
#